data_AF-A0A1N7HH36-F1
#
_entry.id   AF-A0A1N7HH36-F1
#
_cell.length_a   1.000
_cell.length_b   1.000
_cell.length_c   1.000
_cell.angle_alpha   90.00
_cell.angle_beta   90.00
_cell.angle_gamma   90.00
#
_symmetry.space_group_name_H-M   'P 1'
#
loop_
_entity.id
_entity.type
_entity.pdbx_description
1 polymer ?
#
loop_
_entity_poly.entity_id
_entity_poly.type
_entity_poly.pdbx_seq_one_letter_code
_entity_poly.pdbx_strand_id
1 'polypeptide(L)'
;MLTAAALSPYAWNGLYTWGDVEEFKHYLPRLLELLILEELDGLHAPSLMLRLGVRWQTWSKIEQEAVIGTVGAWWRQTLSSYPRDVDGMDLIEIIADDLKLDLAPHLAEWESNTTEAAARHMAWLMHDFTVAVAHGAEWYALLDRWIRGTAPAVILERGFFSASSPEVAQELSDALETHRIWSRH
;
A
#
# COMPACT_ATOMS: atom_id res chain seq x y z
N MET A 1 -9.10 1.22 25.95
CA MET A 1 -8.76 1.37 24.52
C MET A 1 -9.55 0.31 23.76
N LEU A 2 -10.19 0.64 22.62
CA LEU A 2 -10.99 -0.33 21.86
C LEU A 2 -10.06 -1.33 21.15
N THR A 3 -10.31 -2.62 21.33
CA THR A 3 -9.48 -3.70 20.76
C THR A 3 -9.93 -4.06 19.34
N ALA A 4 -9.07 -4.72 18.58
CA ALA A 4 -9.42 -5.25 17.27
C ALA A 4 -10.64 -6.17 17.32
N ALA A 5 -10.73 -7.06 18.31
CA ALA A 5 -11.90 -7.93 18.50
C ALA A 5 -13.21 -7.15 18.72
N ALA A 6 -13.16 -6.01 19.41
CA ALA A 6 -14.33 -5.16 19.62
C ALA A 6 -14.73 -4.38 18.35
N LEU A 7 -13.76 -4.01 17.52
CA LEU A 7 -13.98 -3.18 16.34
C LEU A 7 -14.11 -3.95 15.03
N SER A 8 -13.69 -5.22 14.96
CA SER A 8 -13.78 -6.04 13.73
C SER A 8 -15.21 -6.15 13.18
N PRO A 9 -16.28 -6.35 13.99
CA PRO A 9 -17.64 -6.31 13.48
C PRO A 9 -18.01 -4.97 12.84
N TYR A 10 -17.57 -3.86 13.44
CA TYR A 10 -17.78 -2.51 12.91
C TYR A 10 -16.93 -2.25 11.66
N ALA A 11 -15.71 -2.77 11.60
CA ALA A 11 -14.85 -2.66 10.42
C ALA A 11 -15.47 -3.31 9.16
N TRP A 12 -16.31 -4.33 9.34
CA TRP A 12 -17.04 -4.96 8.24
C TRP A 12 -18.35 -4.25 7.88
N ASN A 13 -19.07 -3.77 8.90
CA ASN A 13 -20.48 -3.35 8.79
C ASN A 13 -20.72 -1.84 8.90
N GLY A 14 -19.73 -1.08 9.37
CA GLY A 14 -19.83 0.36 9.59
C GLY A 14 -20.20 1.09 8.30
N LEU A 15 -21.12 2.04 8.42
CA LEU A 15 -21.75 2.82 7.33
C LEU A 15 -22.61 2.01 6.32
N TYR A 16 -22.52 0.69 6.29
CA TYR A 16 -23.43 -0.15 5.47
C TYR A 16 -24.69 -0.52 6.25
N THR A 17 -24.51 -0.95 7.49
CA THR A 17 -25.61 -1.41 8.35
C THR A 17 -25.61 -0.69 9.69
N TRP A 18 -24.46 -0.23 10.18
CA TRP A 18 -24.32 0.42 11.49
C TRP A 18 -23.72 1.84 11.39
N GLY A 19 -24.35 2.76 12.11
CA GLY A 19 -23.82 4.08 12.39
C GLY A 19 -23.95 5.13 11.28
N ASP A 20 -23.64 6.37 11.64
CA ASP A 20 -23.60 7.51 10.74
C ASP A 20 -22.15 7.95 10.45
N VAL A 21 -22.00 9.05 9.69
CA VAL A 21 -20.68 9.58 9.30
C VAL A 21 -19.88 10.07 10.51
N GLU A 22 -20.53 10.60 11.54
CA GLU A 22 -19.83 11.10 12.73
C GLU A 22 -19.33 9.93 13.59
N GLU A 23 -20.12 8.86 13.70
CA GLU A 23 -19.69 7.62 14.33
C GLU A 23 -18.52 6.97 13.55
N PHE A 24 -18.58 6.98 12.22
CA PHE A 24 -17.46 6.50 11.40
C PHE A 24 -16.19 7.31 11.63
N LYS A 25 -16.29 8.64 11.62
CA LYS A 25 -15.16 9.53 11.93
C LYS A 25 -14.60 9.28 13.33
N HIS A 26 -15.47 8.96 14.30
CA HIS A 26 -15.05 8.67 15.66
C HIS A 26 -14.20 7.38 15.75
N TYR A 27 -14.59 6.32 15.04
CA TYR A 27 -13.86 5.04 15.08
C TYR A 27 -12.71 4.94 14.08
N LEU A 28 -12.73 5.72 13.00
CA LEU A 28 -11.76 5.65 11.91
C LEU A 28 -10.30 5.74 12.39
N PRO A 29 -9.88 6.69 13.26
CA PRO A 29 -8.49 6.76 13.71
C PRO A 29 -8.01 5.47 14.36
N ARG A 30 -8.85 4.84 15.18
CA ARG A 30 -8.50 3.58 15.85
C ARG A 30 -8.52 2.39 14.87
N LEU A 31 -9.44 2.37 13.91
CA LEU A 31 -9.46 1.34 12.87
C LEU A 31 -8.20 1.39 12.00
N LEU A 32 -7.77 2.59 11.60
CA LEU A 32 -6.53 2.80 10.84
C LEU A 32 -5.31 2.39 11.65
N GLU A 33 -5.23 2.80 12.92
CA GLU A 33 -4.14 2.39 13.80
C GLU A 33 -4.04 0.87 13.93
N LEU A 34 -5.17 0.18 14.14
CA LEU A 34 -5.22 -1.28 14.23
C LEU A 34 -4.79 -1.98 12.94
N LEU A 35 -5.18 -1.46 11.77
CA LEU A 35 -4.75 -1.99 10.47
C LEU A 35 -3.25 -1.79 10.25
N ILE A 36 -2.76 -0.59 10.53
CA ILE A 36 -1.36 -0.21 10.33
C ILE A 36 -0.44 -1.05 11.23
N LEU A 37 -0.87 -1.30 12.47
CA LEU A 37 -0.15 -2.12 13.45
C LEU A 37 -0.40 -3.63 13.29
N GLU A 38 -1.18 -4.06 12.30
CA GLU A 38 -1.52 -5.48 12.04
C GLU A 38 -2.19 -6.15 13.26
N GLU A 39 -2.91 -5.36 14.05
CA GLU A 39 -3.78 -5.85 15.13
C GLU A 39 -5.17 -6.21 14.60
N LEU A 40 -5.57 -5.63 13.46
CA LEU A 40 -6.78 -5.94 12.71
C LEU A 40 -6.39 -6.54 11.36
N ASP A 41 -7.09 -7.61 10.98
CA ASP A 41 -6.85 -8.35 9.72
C ASP A 41 -6.89 -7.41 8.50
N GLY A 42 -5.85 -7.49 7.66
CA GLY A 42 -5.67 -6.71 6.43
C GLY A 42 -6.84 -6.82 5.45
N LEU A 43 -7.62 -7.91 5.49
CA LEU A 43 -8.84 -8.08 4.68
C LEU A 43 -9.90 -7.00 4.94
N HIS A 44 -9.82 -6.29 6.06
CA HIS A 44 -10.70 -5.15 6.34
C HIS A 44 -10.29 -3.87 5.59
N ALA A 45 -9.04 -3.75 5.11
CA ALA A 45 -8.51 -2.51 4.54
C ALA A 45 -9.26 -2.06 3.26
N PRO A 46 -9.47 -2.89 2.22
CA PRO A 46 -10.14 -2.42 0.99
C PRO A 46 -11.56 -1.90 1.27
N SER A 47 -12.32 -2.64 2.09
CA SER A 47 -13.68 -2.26 2.48
C SER A 47 -13.70 -0.93 3.27
N LEU A 48 -12.73 -0.74 4.17
CA LEU A 48 -12.62 0.49 4.96
C LEU A 48 -12.18 1.69 4.12
N MET A 49 -11.20 1.50 3.24
CA MET A 49 -10.63 2.56 2.42
C MET A 49 -11.58 3.02 1.33
N LEU A 50 -12.33 2.11 0.70
CA LEU A 50 -13.41 2.46 -0.22
C LEU A 50 -14.44 3.40 0.43
N ARG A 51 -14.86 3.11 1.68
CA ARG A 51 -15.81 3.97 2.42
C ARG A 51 -15.23 5.33 2.76
N LEU A 52 -13.96 5.37 3.15
CA LEU A 52 -13.25 6.61 3.41
C LEU A 52 -13.16 7.46 2.13
N GLY A 53 -12.76 6.83 1.03
CA GLY A 53 -12.60 7.39 -0.31
C GLY A 53 -13.79 8.20 -0.80
N VAL A 54 -15.01 7.70 -0.58
CA VAL A 54 -16.26 8.35 -1.01
C VAL A 54 -16.53 9.70 -0.34
N ARG A 55 -15.94 9.97 0.84
CA ARG A 55 -16.42 11.06 1.71
C ARG A 55 -15.34 12.00 2.22
N TRP A 56 -14.10 11.53 2.38
CA TRP A 56 -13.07 12.29 3.10
C TRP A 56 -12.77 13.66 2.47
N GLN A 57 -12.91 13.79 1.15
CA GLN A 57 -12.67 15.05 0.43
C GLN A 57 -13.68 16.15 0.78
N THR A 58 -14.84 15.83 1.37
CA THR A 58 -15.83 16.82 1.82
C THR A 58 -15.65 17.20 3.30
N TRP A 59 -14.70 16.58 4.00
CA TRP A 59 -14.43 16.87 5.41
C TRP A 59 -13.64 18.18 5.57
N SER A 60 -13.40 18.61 6.81
CA SER A 60 -12.58 19.81 7.06
C SER A 60 -11.15 19.61 6.55
N LYS A 61 -10.43 20.71 6.31
CA LYS A 61 -9.04 20.63 5.84
C LYS A 61 -8.11 19.89 6.80
N ILE A 62 -8.31 20.06 8.10
CA ILE A 62 -7.54 19.36 9.13
C ILE A 62 -7.77 17.84 9.03
N GLU A 63 -9.01 17.41 8.80
CA GLU A 63 -9.32 15.99 8.65
C GLU A 63 -8.76 15.41 7.33
N GLN A 64 -8.80 16.19 6.25
CA GLN A 64 -8.18 15.81 4.98
C GLN A 64 -6.66 15.63 5.14
N GLU A 65 -5.99 16.57 5.79
CA GLU A 65 -4.56 16.50 6.09
C GLU A 65 -4.21 15.30 6.99
N ALA A 66 -5.07 14.97 7.96
CA ALA A 66 -4.90 13.80 8.79
C ALA A 66 -4.96 12.49 7.98
N VAL A 67 -5.93 12.35 7.06
CA VAL A 67 -6.02 11.17 6.17
C VAL A 67 -4.75 11.04 5.31
N ILE A 68 -4.32 12.13 4.67
CA ILE A 68 -3.11 12.15 3.83
C ILE A 68 -1.88 11.78 4.66
N GLY A 69 -1.73 12.37 5.85
CA GLY A 69 -0.62 12.11 6.75
C GLY A 69 -0.58 10.67 7.24
N THR A 70 -1.73 10.10 7.59
CA THR A 70 -1.84 8.70 8.03
C THR A 70 -1.48 7.74 6.91
N VAL A 71 -1.96 7.95 5.69
CA VAL A 71 -1.66 7.08 4.53
C VAL A 71 -0.18 7.15 4.16
N GLY A 72 0.41 8.35 4.17
CA GLY A 72 1.86 8.48 3.95
C GLY A 72 2.69 7.81 5.04
N ALA A 73 2.24 7.83 6.29
CA ALA A 73 2.90 7.11 7.39
C ALA A 73 2.75 5.59 7.22
N TRP A 74 1.58 5.12 6.80
CA TRP A 74 1.34 3.71 6.49
C TRP A 74 2.27 3.24 5.37
N TRP A 75 2.38 3.98 4.27
CA TRP A 75 3.29 3.68 3.16
C TRP A 75 4.74 3.52 3.62
N ARG A 76 5.25 4.47 4.41
CA ARG A 76 6.60 4.38 5.00
C ARG A 76 6.78 3.15 5.88
N GLN A 77 5.78 2.84 6.71
CA GLN A 77 5.82 1.67 7.57
C GLN A 77 5.83 0.38 6.74
N THR A 78 5.02 0.29 5.70
CA THR A 78 4.99 -0.83 4.76
C THR A 78 6.38 -1.03 4.13
N LEU A 79 7.02 0.03 3.65
CA LEU A 79 8.38 -0.08 3.07
C LEU A 79 9.48 -0.38 4.09
N SER A 80 9.22 -0.27 5.39
CA SER A 80 10.20 -0.52 6.45
C SER A 80 10.24 -1.96 6.94
N SER A 81 9.20 -2.76 6.65
CA SER A 81 9.04 -4.12 7.14
C SER A 81 8.44 -5.03 6.06
N TYR A 82 8.87 -6.28 6.01
CA TYR A 82 8.34 -7.29 5.09
C TYR A 82 8.26 -8.66 5.78
N PRO A 83 7.20 -9.45 5.59
CA PRO A 83 5.97 -9.14 4.86
C PRO A 83 5.07 -8.15 5.64
N ARG A 84 3.98 -7.70 5.00
CA ARG A 84 2.91 -6.92 5.61
C ARG A 84 1.55 -7.59 5.34
N ASP A 85 0.58 -7.39 6.20
CA ASP A 85 -0.79 -7.91 6.02
C ASP A 85 -1.54 -7.22 4.87
N VAL A 86 -1.32 -5.91 4.70
CA VAL A 86 -1.73 -5.16 3.52
C VAL A 86 -0.48 -4.97 2.67
N ASP A 87 -0.43 -5.68 1.55
CA ASP A 87 0.75 -5.71 0.69
C ASP A 87 0.94 -4.40 -0.09
N GLY A 88 2.05 -4.32 -0.84
CA GLY A 88 2.40 -3.13 -1.59
C GLY A 88 1.40 -2.79 -2.70
N MET A 89 0.76 -3.79 -3.33
CA MET A 89 -0.22 -3.54 -4.40
C MET A 89 -1.53 -3.04 -3.80
N ASP A 90 -2.04 -3.69 -2.76
CA ASP A 90 -3.24 -3.26 -2.04
C ASP A 90 -3.09 -1.81 -1.55
N LEU A 91 -1.93 -1.45 -0.99
CA LEU A 91 -1.71 -0.09 -0.51
C LEU A 91 -1.60 0.93 -1.65
N ILE A 92 -1.08 0.54 -2.82
CA ILE A 92 -1.11 1.38 -4.02
C ILE A 92 -2.55 1.60 -4.51
N GLU A 93 -3.38 0.55 -4.52
CA GLU A 93 -4.80 0.66 -4.87
C GLU A 93 -5.55 1.57 -3.89
N ILE A 94 -5.28 1.45 -2.59
CA ILE A 94 -5.83 2.34 -1.57
C ILE A 94 -5.45 3.80 -1.84
N ILE A 95 -4.17 4.08 -2.11
CA ILE A 95 -3.66 5.43 -2.36
C ILE A 95 -4.31 6.00 -3.63
N ALA A 96 -4.19 5.29 -4.74
CA ALA A 96 -4.48 5.82 -6.06
C ALA A 96 -5.95 5.69 -6.45
N ASP A 97 -6.59 4.57 -6.11
CA ASP A 97 -7.97 4.28 -6.50
C ASP A 97 -8.98 4.63 -5.41
N ASP A 98 -8.83 4.16 -4.17
CA ASP A 98 -9.82 4.45 -3.13
C ASP A 98 -9.77 5.92 -2.71
N LEU A 99 -8.58 6.44 -2.40
CA LEU A 99 -8.42 7.79 -1.87
C LEU A 99 -8.21 8.86 -2.95
N LYS A 100 -7.95 8.45 -4.19
CA LYS A 100 -7.65 9.34 -5.33
C LYS A 100 -6.50 10.30 -5.04
N LEU A 101 -5.48 9.83 -4.32
CA LEU A 101 -4.25 10.57 -4.04
C LEU A 101 -3.26 10.40 -5.19
N ASP A 102 -2.35 11.38 -5.32
CA ASP A 102 -1.25 11.27 -6.27
C ASP A 102 -0.30 10.15 -5.85
N LEU A 103 -0.09 9.19 -6.76
CA LEU A 103 0.77 8.04 -6.54
C LEU A 103 2.26 8.42 -6.70
N ALA A 104 2.59 9.46 -7.47
CA ALA A 104 3.97 9.79 -7.81
C ALA A 104 4.88 10.07 -6.59
N PRO A 105 4.44 10.80 -5.54
CA PRO A 105 5.26 11.00 -4.35
C PRO A 105 5.61 9.70 -3.61
N HIS A 106 4.68 8.74 -3.59
CA HIS A 106 4.86 7.45 -2.90
C HIS A 106 5.85 6.56 -3.66
N LEU A 107 5.79 6.56 -4.99
CA LEU A 107 6.77 5.85 -5.83
C LEU A 107 8.17 6.47 -5.75
N ALA A 108 8.26 7.81 -5.69
CA ALA A 108 9.53 8.50 -5.47
C ALA A 108 10.14 8.16 -4.10
N GLU A 109 9.31 8.03 -3.06
CA GLU A 109 9.73 7.57 -1.73
C GLU A 109 10.26 6.13 -1.80
N TRP A 110 9.58 5.23 -2.51
CA TRP A 110 10.06 3.86 -2.72
C TRP A 110 11.39 3.82 -3.46
N GLU A 111 11.55 4.59 -4.53
CA GLU A 111 12.81 4.71 -5.27
C GLU A 111 13.98 5.17 -4.40
N SER A 112 13.71 6.04 -3.43
CA SER A 112 14.71 6.52 -2.48
C SER A 112 15.02 5.53 -1.36
N ASN A 113 14.19 4.51 -1.16
CA ASN A 113 14.32 3.55 -0.06
C ASN A 113 15.19 2.36 -0.47
N THR A 114 16.31 2.18 0.24
CA THR A 114 17.31 1.15 -0.06
C THR A 114 17.30 -0.01 0.93
N THR A 115 16.23 -0.19 1.70
CA THR A 115 16.14 -1.31 2.64
C THR A 115 15.84 -2.62 1.90
N GLU A 116 16.22 -3.73 2.51
CA GLU A 116 15.84 -5.06 2.03
C GLU A 116 14.31 -5.21 1.97
N ALA A 117 13.58 -4.72 2.98
CA ALA A 117 12.12 -4.77 3.00
C ALA A 117 11.49 -4.11 1.78
N ALA A 118 11.94 -2.90 1.41
CA ALA A 118 11.48 -2.22 0.21
C ALA A 118 11.79 -2.99 -1.08
N ALA A 119 12.95 -3.66 -1.15
CA ALA A 119 13.31 -4.49 -2.30
C ALA A 119 12.47 -5.76 -2.40
N ARG A 120 12.12 -6.39 -1.27
CA ARG A 120 11.27 -7.59 -1.25
C ARG A 120 9.83 -7.28 -1.64
N HIS A 121 9.28 -6.14 -1.20
CA HIS A 121 8.00 -5.64 -1.72
C HIS A 121 8.04 -5.44 -3.23
N MET A 122 9.17 -5.00 -3.81
CA MET A 122 9.31 -4.83 -5.25
C MET A 122 9.29 -6.18 -5.96
N ALA A 123 10.06 -7.14 -5.45
CA ALA A 123 10.08 -8.50 -5.98
C ALA A 123 8.69 -9.14 -5.95
N TRP A 124 7.96 -8.98 -4.84
CA TRP A 124 6.58 -9.42 -4.70
C TRP A 124 5.66 -8.72 -5.71
N LEU A 125 5.72 -7.40 -5.82
CA LEU A 125 4.91 -6.62 -6.76
C LEU A 125 5.14 -7.07 -8.20
N MET A 126 6.38 -7.35 -8.59
CA MET A 126 6.68 -7.84 -9.94
C MET A 126 6.11 -9.23 -10.23
N HIS A 127 5.84 -10.05 -9.21
CA HIS A 127 5.11 -11.30 -9.39
C HIS A 127 3.61 -11.04 -9.55
N ASP A 128 3.05 -10.23 -8.65
CA ASP A 128 1.60 -10.03 -8.51
C ASP A 128 1.00 -9.08 -9.56
N PHE A 129 1.76 -8.07 -10.02
CA PHE A 129 1.34 -7.05 -10.96
C PHE A 129 0.76 -7.60 -12.27
N THR A 130 1.10 -8.85 -12.62
CA THR A 130 0.60 -9.56 -13.79
C THR A 130 -0.89 -9.91 -13.74
N VAL A 131 -1.54 -9.84 -12.57
CA VAL A 131 -2.90 -10.34 -12.33
C VAL A 131 -3.93 -9.20 -12.12
N ALA A 132 -3.50 -7.95 -12.03
CA ALA A 132 -4.34 -6.84 -11.56
C ALA A 132 -5.41 -6.37 -12.57
N VAL A 133 -6.66 -6.24 -12.09
CA VAL A 133 -7.88 -5.97 -12.89
C VAL A 133 -7.98 -4.51 -13.36
N ALA A 134 -7.05 -3.64 -12.94
CA ALA A 134 -7.11 -2.18 -13.11
C ALA A 134 -6.41 -1.64 -14.37
N HIS A 135 -6.10 -2.48 -15.38
CA HIS A 135 -5.34 -2.09 -16.59
C HIS A 135 -5.83 -0.84 -17.34
N GLY A 136 -7.09 -0.42 -17.16
CA GLY A 136 -7.67 0.77 -17.77
C GLY A 136 -7.52 2.09 -16.99
N ALA A 137 -7.00 2.06 -15.77
CA ALA A 137 -6.89 3.25 -14.92
C ALA A 137 -5.61 4.06 -15.19
N GLU A 138 -5.69 5.39 -15.07
CA GLU A 138 -4.53 6.28 -15.29
C GLU A 138 -3.38 6.00 -14.31
N TRP A 139 -3.71 5.73 -13.04
CA TRP A 139 -2.71 5.38 -12.03
C TRP A 139 -2.03 4.04 -12.35
N TYR A 140 -2.76 3.08 -12.93
CA TYR A 140 -2.19 1.79 -13.32
C TYR A 140 -1.24 1.97 -14.49
N ALA A 141 -1.59 2.81 -15.48
CA ALA A 141 -0.69 3.16 -16.57
C ALA A 141 0.58 3.89 -16.07
N LEU A 142 0.45 4.72 -15.01
CA LEU A 142 1.60 5.34 -14.35
C LEU A 142 2.48 4.28 -13.66
N LEU A 143 1.86 3.36 -12.92
CA LEU A 143 2.55 2.27 -12.24
C LEU A 143 3.25 1.34 -13.24
N ASP A 144 2.60 0.92 -14.32
CA ASP A 144 3.21 0.09 -15.39
C ASP A 144 4.45 0.77 -15.98
N ARG A 145 4.35 2.08 -16.32
CA ARG A 145 5.50 2.84 -16.81
C ARG A 145 6.63 2.91 -15.78
N TRP A 146 6.31 3.08 -14.51
CA TRP A 146 7.30 3.14 -13.44
C TRP A 146 7.98 1.77 -13.21
N ILE A 147 7.20 0.69 -13.21
CA ILE A 147 7.67 -0.70 -13.09
C ILE A 147 8.61 -1.06 -14.27
N ARG A 148 8.30 -0.60 -15.48
CA ARG A 148 9.18 -0.80 -16.66
C ARG A 148 10.38 0.14 -16.68
N GLY A 149 10.37 1.18 -15.86
CA GLY A 149 11.45 2.16 -15.73
C GLY A 149 12.68 1.62 -15.03
N THR A 150 13.64 2.48 -14.73
CA THR A 150 14.92 2.09 -14.09
C THR A 150 14.82 1.91 -12.58
N ALA A 151 13.85 2.53 -11.92
CA ALA A 151 13.75 2.55 -10.46
C ALA A 151 13.65 1.14 -9.84
N PRO A 152 12.79 0.23 -10.33
CA PRO A 152 12.72 -1.14 -9.80
C PRO A 152 14.04 -1.90 -9.90
N ALA A 153 14.75 -1.80 -11.03
CA ALA A 153 16.05 -2.44 -11.20
C ALA A 153 17.07 -1.96 -10.16
N VAL A 154 17.10 -0.65 -9.89
CA VAL A 154 17.99 -0.06 -8.89
C VAL A 154 17.63 -0.51 -7.48
N ILE A 155 16.34 -0.56 -7.14
CA ILE A 155 15.85 -1.06 -5.84
C ILE A 155 16.27 -2.52 -5.64
N LEU A 156 15.98 -3.38 -6.63
CA LEU A 156 16.27 -4.81 -6.60
C LEU A 156 17.77 -5.10 -6.54
N GLU A 157 18.58 -4.40 -7.35
CA GLU A 157 20.02 -4.56 -7.37
C GLU A 157 20.66 -4.15 -6.04
N ARG A 158 20.25 -3.01 -5.46
CA ARG A 158 20.74 -2.60 -4.15
C ARG A 158 20.33 -3.60 -3.06
N GLY A 159 19.07 -4.02 -3.07
CA GLY A 159 18.55 -5.02 -2.15
C GLY A 159 19.33 -6.35 -2.24
N PHE A 160 19.64 -6.80 -3.45
CA PHE A 160 20.44 -8.00 -3.70
C PHE A 160 21.81 -7.93 -3.01
N PHE A 161 22.52 -6.80 -3.17
CA PHE A 161 23.83 -6.62 -2.57
C PHE A 161 23.79 -6.46 -1.04
N SER A 162 22.65 -6.02 -0.48
CA SER A 162 22.44 -5.89 0.96
C SER A 162 21.68 -7.07 1.59
N ALA A 163 21.38 -8.12 0.82
CA ALA A 163 20.51 -9.20 1.26
C ALA A 163 21.04 -9.91 2.51
N SER A 164 20.15 -10.14 3.47
CA SER A 164 20.40 -10.75 4.76
C SER A 164 20.64 -12.26 4.67
N SER A 165 20.19 -12.89 3.58
CA SER A 165 20.36 -14.32 3.33
C SER A 165 20.49 -14.65 1.83
N PRO A 166 21.07 -15.80 1.47
CA PRO A 166 21.13 -16.27 0.09
C PRO A 166 19.75 -16.44 -0.55
N GLU A 167 18.74 -16.83 0.22
CA GLU A 167 17.36 -17.00 -0.24
C GLU A 167 16.76 -15.65 -0.68
N VAL A 168 16.97 -14.60 0.13
CA VAL A 168 16.54 -13.24 -0.24
C VAL A 168 17.33 -12.75 -1.45
N ALA A 169 18.65 -13.00 -1.52
CA ALA A 169 19.43 -12.64 -2.70
C ALA A 169 18.90 -13.32 -3.97
N GLN A 170 18.53 -14.60 -3.89
CA GLN A 170 17.94 -15.30 -5.04
C GLN A 170 16.59 -14.71 -5.44
N GLU A 171 15.70 -14.46 -4.48
CA GLU A 171 14.39 -13.80 -4.70
C GLU A 171 14.54 -12.48 -5.47
N LEU A 172 15.46 -11.62 -5.03
CA LEU A 172 15.69 -10.31 -5.66
C LEU A 172 16.37 -10.44 -7.04
N SER A 173 17.24 -11.44 -7.22
CA SER A 173 17.85 -11.73 -8.53
C SER A 173 16.82 -12.18 -9.55
N ASP A 174 15.90 -13.07 -9.18
CA ASP A 174 14.85 -13.58 -10.05
C ASP A 174 13.88 -12.46 -10.48
N ALA A 175 13.54 -11.56 -9.55
CA ALA A 175 12.76 -10.36 -9.85
C ALA A 175 13.51 -9.41 -10.80
N LEU A 176 14.82 -9.23 -10.61
CA LEU A 176 15.64 -8.39 -11.51
C LEU A 176 15.72 -8.97 -12.92
N GLU A 177 15.77 -10.28 -13.07
CA GLU A 177 15.67 -10.94 -14.38
C GLU A 177 14.31 -10.71 -15.03
N THR A 178 13.24 -10.83 -14.27
CA THR A 178 11.88 -10.51 -14.73
C THR A 178 11.78 -9.06 -15.21
N HIS A 179 12.37 -8.11 -14.48
CA HIS A 179 12.41 -6.69 -14.86
C HIS A 179 13.12 -6.45 -16.18
N ARG A 180 14.25 -7.12 -16.39
CA ARG A 180 15.01 -7.02 -17.64
C ARG A 180 14.23 -7.54 -18.84
N ILE A 181 13.30 -8.48 -18.65
CA ILE A 181 12.40 -8.94 -19.71
C ILE A 181 11.35 -7.86 -19.98
N TRP A 182 10.73 -7.31 -18.94
CA TRP A 182 9.65 -6.32 -19.08
C TRP A 182 10.10 -4.99 -19.66
N SER A 183 11.31 -4.52 -19.30
CA SER A 183 11.87 -3.24 -19.76
C SER A 183 12.33 -3.23 -21.22
N ARG A 184 12.37 -4.39 -21.89
CA ARG A 184 12.73 -4.52 -23.32
C ARG A 184 11.57 -4.32 -24.28
N HIS A 185 10.33 -4.27 -23.77
CA HIS A 185 9.08 -4.19 -24.53
C HIS A 185 8.31 -2.92 -24.16
#